data_AF-A0AAW7LFS2-F1
#
_entry.id   AF-A0AAW7LFS2-F1
#
_cell.length_a   1.000
_cell.length_b   1.000
_cell.length_c   1.000
_cell.angle_alpha   90.00
_cell.angle_beta   90.00
_cell.angle_gamma   90.00
#
_symmetry.space_group_name_H-M   'P 1'
#
loop_
_entity.id
_entity.type
_entity.pdbx_description
1 polymer ?
#
loop_
_entity_poly.entity_id
_entity_poly.type
_entity_poly.pdbx_seq_one_letter_code
_entity_poly.pdbx_strand_id
1 'polypeptide(L)'
;MTGLYKKQINKQIPFSPYGAFPPESSATTNTPSADGGPISEPCEETGKPVNHAEDSADDALDALADARTGLGLEAPKATPADRKAVANLLDRLAANGSESPMALVLEAIAYLPERDFWLRQVMAGRDLAKRFDRIRNDMLVDQACPARRRVSDTSEPAEPDIPAQPWIPKPVEAKAAPVPVCRHHGSCEHVKAALAG
;
A
#
# COMPACT_ATOMS: atom_id res chain seq x y z
N MET A 1 -19.19 19.17 -25.15
CA MET A 1 -19.93 19.54 -23.92
C MET A 1 -18.98 19.43 -22.74
N THR A 2 -18.53 20.57 -22.25
CA THR A 2 -17.59 20.76 -21.15
C THR A 2 -18.32 20.87 -19.81
N GLY A 3 -17.75 20.33 -18.74
CA GLY A 3 -18.15 20.61 -17.35
C GLY A 3 -18.26 19.33 -16.52
N LEU A 4 -17.40 19.13 -15.52
CA LEU A 4 -17.57 19.63 -14.14
C LEU A 4 -17.91 18.47 -13.19
N TYR A 5 -16.90 17.76 -12.69
CA TYR A 5 -17.02 17.09 -11.39
C TYR A 5 -15.75 17.34 -10.56
N LYS A 6 -15.68 18.55 -10.00
CA LYS A 6 -15.03 18.77 -8.70
C LYS A 6 -16.09 18.51 -7.64
N LYS A 7 -15.95 17.42 -6.88
CA LYS A 7 -16.53 17.34 -5.54
C LYS A 7 -15.54 16.69 -4.59
N GLN A 8 -14.75 17.58 -4.02
CA GLN A 8 -14.00 17.38 -2.79
C GLN A 8 -14.98 17.06 -1.65
N ILE A 9 -14.88 15.87 -1.07
CA ILE A 9 -15.30 15.64 0.32
C ILE A 9 -14.20 14.83 1.00
N ASN A 10 -13.32 15.60 1.62
CA ASN A 10 -12.43 15.24 2.71
C ASN A 10 -13.22 14.59 3.85
N LYS A 11 -12.98 13.32 4.14
CA LYS A 11 -13.14 12.74 5.49
C LYS A 11 -12.01 11.72 5.73
N GLN A 12 -11.06 12.15 6.55
CA GLN A 12 -10.05 11.29 7.17
C GLN A 12 -10.73 10.09 7.84
N ILE A 13 -10.32 8.88 7.47
CA ILE A 13 -10.65 7.66 8.20
C ILE A 13 -9.58 7.53 9.31
N PRO A 14 -9.95 7.51 10.60
CA PRO A 14 -8.96 7.27 11.64
C PRO A 14 -8.52 5.79 11.61
N PHE A 15 -7.22 5.57 11.45
CA PHE A 15 -6.56 4.32 11.80
C PHE A 15 -6.78 4.04 13.30
N SER A 16 -7.36 2.90 13.65
CA SER A 16 -7.38 2.42 15.04
C SER A 16 -6.48 1.18 15.18
N PRO A 17 -5.34 1.27 15.90
CA PRO A 17 -4.50 0.12 16.21
C PRO A 17 -4.92 -0.49 17.56
N TYR A 18 -4.98 -1.83 17.62
CA TYR A 18 -5.22 -2.69 18.80
C TYR A 18 -6.67 -2.91 19.27
N GLY A 19 -7.15 -4.13 18.98
CA GLY A 19 -7.59 -5.13 19.96
C GLY A 19 -8.80 -4.83 20.86
N ALA A 20 -9.94 -5.46 20.55
CA ALA A 20 -10.93 -5.81 21.57
C ALA A 20 -11.58 -7.17 21.22
N PHE A 21 -11.37 -8.15 22.11
CA PHE A 21 -12.13 -9.41 22.14
C PHE A 21 -13.60 -9.11 22.52
N PRO A 22 -14.59 -9.86 22.00
CA PRO A 22 -15.98 -9.68 22.41
C PRO A 22 -16.23 -10.32 23.78
N PRO A 23 -16.98 -9.69 24.71
CA PRO A 23 -17.57 -10.39 25.84
C PRO A 23 -18.83 -11.14 25.40
N GLU A 24 -18.91 -12.41 25.79
CA GLU A 24 -20.15 -13.19 25.84
C GLU A 24 -21.13 -12.56 26.84
N SER A 25 -22.43 -12.51 26.49
CA SER A 25 -23.56 -12.73 27.43
C SER A 25 -24.92 -12.70 26.73
N SER A 26 -25.49 -13.90 26.60
CA SER A 26 -26.82 -14.35 26.98
C SER A 26 -28.06 -13.43 26.97
N ALA A 27 -29.07 -13.98 26.26
CA ALA A 27 -30.52 -14.02 26.55
C ALA A 27 -31.37 -12.75 26.37
N THR A 28 -32.41 -12.84 25.53
CA THR A 28 -33.80 -12.87 26.00
C THR A 28 -34.73 -13.43 24.90
N THR A 29 -35.55 -14.38 25.33
CA THR A 29 -36.72 -14.98 24.70
C THR A 29 -37.66 -13.98 24.04
N ASN A 30 -38.19 -14.30 22.86
CA ASN A 30 -39.56 -13.94 22.48
C ASN A 30 -40.20 -15.06 21.63
N THR A 31 -41.46 -15.28 21.96
CA THR A 31 -42.39 -16.40 21.72
C THR A 31 -42.82 -16.63 20.27
N PRO A 32 -43.36 -17.84 19.96
CA PRO A 32 -43.72 -18.26 18.60
C PRO A 32 -45.11 -17.77 18.19
N SER A 33 -45.30 -17.50 16.90
CA SER A 33 -46.63 -17.38 16.31
C SER A 33 -46.68 -18.18 15.02
N ALA A 34 -47.69 -19.04 14.94
CA ALA A 34 -47.93 -20.02 13.92
C ALA A 34 -48.63 -19.39 12.71
N ASP A 35 -48.31 -19.87 11.51
CA ASP A 35 -49.32 -20.05 10.46
C ASP A 35 -48.86 -21.14 9.48
N GLY A 36 -49.81 -22.01 9.12
CA GLY A 36 -49.55 -23.30 8.46
C GLY A 36 -49.68 -23.27 6.94
N GLY A 37 -49.31 -24.39 6.32
CA GLY A 37 -49.71 -24.73 4.94
C GLY A 37 -48.62 -25.45 4.13
N PRO A 38 -48.81 -26.72 3.73
CA PRO A 38 -47.77 -27.53 3.08
C PRO A 38 -47.83 -27.48 1.54
N ILE A 39 -46.66 -27.46 0.89
CA ILE A 39 -46.51 -27.77 -0.54
C ILE A 39 -45.15 -28.42 -0.82
N SER A 40 -45.24 -29.72 -1.13
CA SER A 40 -44.53 -30.53 -2.13
C SER A 40 -43.07 -30.23 -2.54
N GLU A 41 -42.26 -31.25 -2.25
CA GLU A 41 -41.22 -31.91 -3.08
C GLU A 41 -39.88 -31.19 -3.45
N PRO A 42 -38.78 -31.97 -3.53
CA PRO A 42 -37.41 -31.45 -3.54
C PRO A 42 -36.93 -31.17 -4.97
N CYS A 43 -36.55 -29.92 -5.24
CA CYS A 43 -35.71 -29.61 -6.39
C CYS A 43 -34.24 -29.63 -5.95
N GLU A 44 -33.57 -30.77 -6.16
CA GLU A 44 -32.13 -30.79 -6.35
C GLU A 44 -31.81 -30.09 -7.68
N GLU A 45 -31.43 -28.83 -7.61
CA GLU A 45 -30.69 -28.20 -8.70
C GLU A 45 -29.30 -27.86 -8.18
N THR A 46 -28.35 -28.71 -8.56
CA THR A 46 -26.91 -28.58 -8.36
C THR A 46 -26.39 -27.40 -9.19
N GLY A 47 -26.80 -26.18 -8.84
CA GLY A 47 -26.17 -24.97 -9.29
C GLY A 47 -24.84 -24.86 -8.57
N LYS A 48 -23.73 -25.18 -9.27
CA LYS A 48 -22.41 -24.68 -8.83
C LYS A 48 -22.56 -23.18 -8.61
N PRO A 49 -22.13 -22.62 -7.46
CA PRO A 49 -22.14 -21.18 -7.29
C PRO A 49 -21.31 -20.59 -8.43
N VAL A 50 -21.92 -19.69 -9.21
CA VAL A 50 -21.19 -18.90 -10.22
C VAL A 50 -20.16 -18.11 -9.43
N ASN A 51 -18.91 -18.53 -9.58
CA ASN A 51 -17.75 -18.12 -8.81
C ASN A 51 -17.24 -16.77 -9.30
N HIS A 52 -18.11 -15.76 -9.35
CA HIS A 52 -17.82 -14.44 -9.92
C HIS A 52 -16.56 -13.77 -9.31
N ALA A 53 -16.25 -14.08 -8.06
CA ALA A 53 -15.04 -13.65 -7.38
C ALA A 53 -13.76 -14.37 -7.86
N GLU A 54 -13.85 -15.64 -8.27
CA GLU A 54 -12.72 -16.38 -8.84
C GLU A 54 -12.44 -15.95 -10.27
N ASP A 55 -13.46 -15.74 -11.10
CA ASP A 55 -13.29 -15.17 -12.45
C ASP A 55 -12.63 -13.78 -12.38
N SER A 56 -13.08 -12.94 -11.44
CA SER A 56 -12.47 -11.64 -11.18
C SER A 56 -11.02 -11.75 -10.68
N ALA A 57 -10.68 -12.82 -9.97
CA ALA A 57 -9.31 -13.04 -9.51
C ALA A 57 -8.40 -13.49 -10.67
N ASP A 58 -8.89 -14.32 -11.58
CA ASP A 58 -8.16 -14.71 -12.79
C ASP A 58 -7.92 -13.51 -13.71
N ASP A 59 -8.91 -12.64 -13.93
CA ASP A 59 -8.74 -11.39 -14.69
C ASP A 59 -7.63 -10.49 -14.11
N ALA A 60 -7.52 -10.40 -12.78
CA ALA A 60 -6.47 -9.60 -12.14
C ALA A 60 -5.09 -10.26 -12.25
N LEU A 61 -5.02 -11.59 -12.27
CA LEU A 61 -3.78 -12.33 -12.47
C LEU A 61 -3.30 -12.25 -13.91
N ASP A 62 -4.22 -12.27 -14.88
CA ASP A 62 -3.94 -12.05 -16.29
C ASP A 62 -3.44 -10.63 -16.51
N ALA A 63 -4.09 -9.62 -15.92
CA ALA A 63 -3.61 -8.24 -15.97
C ALA A 63 -2.19 -8.08 -15.38
N LEU A 64 -1.87 -8.81 -14.31
CA LEU A 64 -0.53 -8.82 -13.73
C LEU A 64 0.49 -9.49 -14.66
N ALA A 65 0.12 -10.59 -15.32
CA ALA A 65 0.95 -11.26 -16.30
C ALA A 65 1.19 -10.36 -17.52
N ASP A 66 0.16 -9.69 -18.01
CA ASP A 66 0.23 -8.74 -19.13
C ASP A 66 1.12 -7.54 -18.80
N ALA A 67 1.00 -6.98 -17.59
CA ALA A 67 1.87 -5.89 -17.13
C ALA A 67 3.36 -6.26 -17.15
N ARG A 68 3.69 -7.55 -16.91
CA ARG A 68 5.08 -8.05 -16.94
C ARG A 68 5.53 -8.41 -18.34
N THR A 69 4.72 -9.17 -19.07
CA THR A 69 5.04 -9.61 -20.43
C THR A 69 5.11 -8.43 -21.41
N GLY A 70 4.32 -7.38 -21.18
CA GLY A 70 4.41 -6.11 -21.92
C GLY A 70 5.77 -5.40 -21.78
N LEU A 71 6.53 -5.71 -20.73
CA LEU A 71 7.91 -5.24 -20.55
C LEU A 71 8.96 -6.26 -21.02
N GLY A 72 8.56 -7.37 -21.64
CA GLY A 72 9.43 -8.47 -22.03
C GLY A 72 9.96 -9.29 -20.85
N LEU A 73 9.33 -9.17 -19.67
CA LEU A 73 9.73 -9.91 -18.47
C LEU A 73 8.97 -11.23 -18.34
N GLU A 74 9.61 -12.21 -17.73
CA GLU A 74 8.95 -13.47 -17.38
C GLU A 74 7.80 -13.23 -16.38
N ALA A 75 6.62 -13.78 -16.70
CA ALA A 75 5.45 -13.81 -15.84
C ALA A 75 5.25 -15.24 -15.31
N PRO A 76 5.41 -15.45 -13.99
CA PRO A 76 5.12 -16.75 -13.38
C PRO A 76 3.67 -17.16 -13.62
N LYS A 77 3.44 -18.44 -13.92
CA LYS A 77 2.09 -18.98 -14.08
C LYS A 77 1.32 -18.90 -12.77
N ALA A 78 0.09 -18.36 -12.83
CA ALA A 78 -0.82 -18.28 -11.70
C ALA A 78 -1.09 -19.65 -11.05
N THR A 79 -0.93 -19.71 -9.73
CA THR A 79 -1.24 -20.91 -8.93
C THR A 79 -2.63 -20.80 -8.27
N PRO A 80 -3.23 -21.92 -7.80
CA PRO A 80 -4.47 -21.87 -7.03
C PRO A 80 -4.37 -21.03 -5.75
N ALA A 81 -3.17 -20.97 -5.14
CA ALA A 81 -2.93 -20.14 -3.97
C ALA A 81 -2.95 -18.64 -4.32
N ASP A 82 -2.48 -18.27 -5.52
CA ASP A 82 -2.53 -16.89 -6.00
C ASP A 82 -3.97 -16.45 -6.26
N ARG A 83 -4.78 -17.27 -6.94
CA ARG A 83 -6.21 -17.03 -7.13
C ARG A 83 -6.92 -16.78 -5.81
N LYS A 84 -6.72 -17.67 -4.83
CA LYS A 84 -7.32 -17.54 -3.50
C LYS A 84 -6.87 -16.26 -2.78
N ALA A 85 -5.59 -15.89 -2.89
CA ALA A 85 -5.07 -14.68 -2.27
C ALA A 85 -5.68 -13.40 -2.88
N VAL A 86 -5.87 -13.37 -4.20
CA VAL A 86 -6.50 -12.24 -4.90
C VAL A 86 -8.01 -12.19 -4.64
N ALA A 87 -8.71 -13.32 -4.64
CA ALA A 87 -10.13 -13.38 -4.27
C ALA A 87 -10.35 -12.84 -2.85
N ASN A 88 -9.56 -13.29 -1.87
CA ASN A 88 -9.62 -12.77 -0.50
C ASN A 88 -9.30 -11.27 -0.41
N LEU A 89 -8.42 -10.76 -1.28
CA LEU A 89 -8.15 -9.32 -1.37
C LEU A 89 -9.40 -8.58 -1.86
N LEU A 90 -10.04 -9.04 -2.93
CA LEU A 90 -11.26 -8.44 -3.48
C LEU A 90 -12.39 -8.43 -2.44
N ASP A 91 -12.62 -9.54 -1.75
CA ASP A 91 -13.60 -9.64 -0.67
C ASP A 91 -13.31 -8.66 0.47
N ARG A 92 -12.04 -8.55 0.88
CA ARG A 92 -11.61 -7.59 1.91
C ARG A 92 -11.88 -6.14 1.48
N LEU A 93 -11.64 -5.81 0.22
CA LEU A 93 -11.88 -4.47 -0.31
C LEU A 93 -13.39 -4.16 -0.41
N ALA A 94 -14.21 -5.15 -0.79
CA ALA A 94 -15.66 -5.02 -0.77
C ALA A 94 -16.17 -4.80 0.67
N ALA A 95 -15.69 -5.60 1.63
CA ALA A 95 -16.04 -5.47 3.04
C ALA A 95 -15.63 -4.12 3.65
N ASN A 96 -14.55 -3.52 3.15
CA ASN A 96 -14.11 -2.17 3.53
C ASN A 96 -14.90 -1.04 2.85
N GLY A 97 -15.94 -1.36 2.06
CA GLY A 97 -16.83 -0.38 1.44
C GLY A 97 -16.33 0.15 0.09
N SER A 98 -15.42 -0.54 -0.58
CA SER A 98 -15.06 -0.19 -1.96
C SER A 98 -16.21 -0.52 -2.91
N GLU A 99 -16.68 0.48 -3.66
CA GLU A 99 -17.71 0.29 -4.71
C GLU A 99 -17.19 -0.53 -5.90
N SER A 100 -15.87 -0.54 -6.13
CA SER A 100 -15.24 -1.33 -7.19
C SER A 100 -13.88 -1.88 -6.74
N PRO A 101 -13.86 -3.02 -6.01
CA PRO A 101 -12.64 -3.70 -5.59
C PRO A 101 -11.70 -4.00 -6.75
N MET A 102 -12.26 -4.51 -7.85
CA MET A 102 -11.49 -4.90 -9.04
C MET A 102 -10.80 -3.71 -9.70
N ALA A 103 -11.47 -2.55 -9.81
CA ALA A 103 -10.85 -1.36 -10.37
C ALA A 103 -9.65 -0.88 -9.54
N LEU A 104 -9.73 -0.96 -8.20
CA LEU A 104 -8.60 -0.60 -7.32
C LEU A 104 -7.39 -1.52 -7.52
N VAL A 105 -7.64 -2.80 -7.76
CA VAL A 105 -6.62 -3.80 -8.05
C VAL A 105 -5.98 -3.55 -9.41
N LEU A 106 -6.78 -3.34 -10.45
CA LEU A 106 -6.28 -3.04 -11.80
C LEU A 106 -5.48 -1.72 -11.84
N GLU A 107 -5.93 -0.68 -11.13
CA GLU A 107 -5.18 0.58 -11.02
C GLU A 107 -3.82 0.36 -10.33
N ALA A 108 -3.78 -0.46 -9.27
CA ALA A 108 -2.54 -0.80 -8.60
C ALA A 108 -1.60 -1.63 -9.49
N ILE A 109 -2.12 -2.53 -10.33
CA ILE A 109 -1.33 -3.30 -11.31
C ILE A 109 -0.78 -2.39 -12.39
N ALA A 110 -1.59 -1.48 -12.93
CA ALA A 110 -1.16 -0.50 -13.94
C ALA A 110 -0.07 0.45 -13.42
N TYR A 111 0.02 0.65 -12.11
CA TYR A 111 1.09 1.42 -11.48
C TYR A 111 2.43 0.66 -11.39
N LEU A 112 2.44 -0.68 -11.42
CA LEU A 112 3.67 -1.48 -11.25
C LEU A 112 4.72 -1.23 -12.34
N PRO A 113 4.38 -1.22 -13.65
CA PRO A 113 5.34 -0.98 -14.72
C PRO A 113 6.06 0.37 -14.61
N GLU A 114 5.43 1.37 -13.99
CA GLU A 114 6.04 2.69 -13.79
C GLU A 114 7.02 2.73 -12.61
N ARG A 115 7.13 1.65 -11.82
CA ARG A 115 7.87 1.62 -10.55
C ARG A 115 8.63 0.32 -10.36
N ASP A 116 9.91 0.31 -10.74
CA ASP A 116 10.77 -0.87 -10.65
C ASP A 116 10.84 -1.50 -9.25
N PHE A 117 10.76 -0.68 -8.20
CA PHE A 117 10.75 -1.16 -6.82
C PHE A 117 9.59 -2.14 -6.57
N TRP A 118 8.39 -1.78 -7.02
CA TRP A 118 7.20 -2.59 -6.85
C TRP A 118 7.17 -3.76 -7.83
N LEU A 119 7.57 -3.52 -9.09
CA LEU A 119 7.63 -4.56 -10.12
C LEU A 119 8.56 -5.72 -9.76
N ARG A 120 9.69 -5.47 -9.09
CA ARG A 120 10.61 -6.51 -8.60
C ARG A 120 10.05 -7.31 -7.42
N GLN A 121 9.12 -6.73 -6.65
CA GLN A 121 8.57 -7.33 -5.44
C GLN A 121 7.28 -8.10 -5.72
N VAL A 122 6.52 -7.71 -6.73
CA VAL A 122 5.22 -8.29 -7.09
C VAL A 122 5.40 -9.19 -8.30
N MET A 123 5.75 -10.45 -8.03
CA MET A 123 5.93 -11.48 -9.06
C MET A 123 4.67 -12.31 -9.29
N ALA A 124 3.84 -12.48 -8.25
CA ALA A 124 2.65 -13.34 -8.28
C ALA A 124 1.49 -12.71 -7.48
N GLY A 125 0.27 -13.24 -7.65
CA GLY A 125 -0.93 -12.73 -6.99
C GLY A 125 -0.85 -12.67 -5.47
N ARG A 126 -0.20 -13.66 -4.83
CA ARG A 126 0.03 -13.62 -3.38
C ARG A 126 0.90 -12.45 -2.92
N ASP A 127 1.88 -12.05 -3.74
CA ASP A 127 2.76 -10.93 -3.43
C ASP A 127 2.05 -9.59 -3.60
N LEU A 128 1.18 -9.51 -4.63
CA LEU A 128 0.26 -8.40 -4.85
C LEU A 128 -0.65 -8.23 -3.64
N ALA A 129 -1.37 -9.28 -3.25
CA ALA A 129 -2.31 -9.25 -2.12
C ALA A 129 -1.63 -8.83 -0.81
N LYS A 130 -0.44 -9.37 -0.53
CA LYS A 130 0.34 -9.03 0.68
C LYS A 130 0.77 -7.56 0.73
N ARG A 131 1.04 -6.94 -0.41
CA ARG A 131 1.62 -5.58 -0.49
C ARG A 131 0.62 -4.52 -0.94
N PHE A 132 -0.61 -4.92 -1.26
CA PHE A 132 -1.61 -4.09 -1.88
C PHE A 132 -1.78 -2.72 -1.22
N ASP A 133 -1.96 -2.69 0.10
CA ASP A 133 -2.20 -1.44 0.83
C ASP A 133 -1.00 -0.47 0.75
N ARG A 134 0.22 -1.02 0.74
CA ARG A 134 1.43 -0.21 0.63
C ARG A 134 1.62 0.31 -0.80
N ILE A 135 1.33 -0.51 -1.82
CA ILE A 135 1.32 -0.09 -3.23
C ILE A 135 0.31 1.04 -3.43
N ARG A 136 -0.92 0.87 -2.93
CA ARG A 136 -1.98 1.88 -3.00
C ARG A 136 -1.58 3.17 -2.31
N ASN A 137 -1.00 3.10 -1.12
CA ASN A 137 -0.53 4.27 -0.39
C ASN A 137 0.52 5.04 -1.20
N ASP A 138 1.54 4.34 -1.72
CA ASP A 138 2.61 4.97 -2.50
C ASP A 138 2.06 5.61 -3.79
N MET A 139 1.15 4.91 -4.47
CA MET A 139 0.48 5.45 -5.66
C MET A 139 -0.30 6.73 -5.34
N LEU A 140 -1.05 6.78 -4.24
CA LEU A 140 -1.79 7.97 -3.81
C LEU A 140 -0.85 9.13 -3.40
N VAL A 141 0.28 8.82 -2.74
CA VAL A 141 1.31 9.81 -2.42
C VAL A 141 1.91 10.40 -3.69
N ASP A 142 2.20 9.58 -4.69
CA ASP A 142 2.74 10.01 -5.98
C ASP A 142 1.74 10.86 -6.77
N GLN A 143 0.44 10.51 -6.73
CA GLN A 143 -0.64 11.31 -7.32
C GLN A 143 -0.79 12.67 -6.63
N ALA A 144 -0.61 12.73 -5.30
CA ALA A 144 -0.69 13.97 -4.53
C ALA A 144 0.56 14.86 -4.69
N CYS A 145 1.73 14.27 -4.96
CA CYS A 145 3.01 14.96 -5.09
C CYS A 145 3.69 14.73 -6.46
N PRO A 146 3.09 15.18 -7.58
CA PRO A 146 3.61 14.92 -8.93
C PRO A 146 5.01 15.51 -9.18
N ALA A 147 5.45 16.50 -8.37
CA ALA A 147 6.80 17.06 -8.44
C ALA A 147 7.90 16.03 -8.15
N ARG A 148 7.65 14.98 -7.34
CA ARG A 148 8.62 13.89 -7.12
C ARG A 148 8.84 13.05 -8.38
N ARG A 149 7.80 12.91 -9.22
CA ARG A 149 7.83 12.13 -10.47
C ARG A 149 8.81 12.72 -11.49
N ARG A 150 9.03 14.04 -11.46
CA ARG A 150 9.96 14.77 -12.35
C ARG A 150 11.43 14.58 -11.97
N VAL A 151 11.74 14.47 -10.68
CA VAL A 151 13.14 14.39 -10.21
C VAL A 151 13.83 13.10 -10.67
N SER A 152 13.06 12.01 -10.85
CA SER A 152 13.56 10.75 -11.42
C SER A 152 13.80 10.81 -12.94
N ASP A 153 13.11 11.70 -13.65
CA ASP A 153 13.19 11.88 -15.10
C ASP A 153 14.20 12.97 -15.53
N THR A 154 14.68 13.79 -14.59
CA THR A 154 15.59 14.92 -14.87
C THR A 154 16.89 14.91 -14.09
N SER A 155 17.27 13.78 -13.49
CA SER A 155 18.65 13.59 -13.04
C SER A 155 19.55 13.14 -14.19
N GLU A 156 19.67 13.95 -15.24
CA GLU A 156 21.03 14.20 -15.70
C GLU A 156 21.68 15.02 -14.58
N PRO A 157 22.81 14.61 -14.00
CA PRO A 157 23.62 15.53 -13.25
C PRO A 157 23.91 16.68 -14.21
N ALA A 158 23.33 17.86 -13.96
CA ALA A 158 23.88 19.06 -14.54
C ALA A 158 25.32 19.11 -14.03
N GLU A 159 26.25 18.65 -14.87
CA GLU A 159 27.66 18.77 -14.64
C GLU A 159 27.87 20.29 -14.49
N PRO A 160 28.18 20.78 -13.28
CA PRO A 160 28.47 22.19 -13.17
C PRO A 160 29.69 22.43 -14.07
N ASP A 161 29.60 23.41 -14.97
CA ASP A 161 30.72 23.94 -15.75
C ASP A 161 31.76 24.54 -14.79
N ILE A 162 32.45 23.66 -14.07
CA ILE A 162 33.60 23.98 -13.25
C ILE A 162 34.77 23.77 -14.21
N PRO A 163 35.45 24.83 -14.69
CA PRO A 163 36.66 24.65 -15.45
C PRO A 163 37.60 23.80 -14.61
N ALA A 164 38.11 22.70 -15.19
CA ALA A 164 38.98 21.75 -14.51
C ALA A 164 40.15 22.48 -13.85
N GLN A 165 40.01 22.77 -12.56
CA GLN A 165 41.12 23.29 -11.78
C GLN A 165 42.10 22.14 -11.58
N PRO A 166 43.42 22.38 -11.72
CA PRO A 166 44.41 21.37 -11.41
C PRO A 166 44.16 20.80 -10.01
N TRP A 167 44.16 19.48 -9.88
CA TRP A 167 43.99 18.86 -8.56
C TRP A 167 45.15 19.27 -7.66
N ILE A 168 44.86 20.17 -6.72
CA ILE A 168 45.76 20.53 -5.61
C ILE A 168 45.30 19.71 -4.42
N PRO A 169 46.12 18.79 -3.88
CA PRO A 169 45.76 18.12 -2.63
C PRO A 169 45.60 19.18 -1.53
N LYS A 170 44.47 19.13 -0.83
CA LYS A 170 44.26 20.00 0.34
C LYS A 170 45.38 19.73 1.35
N PRO A 171 46.00 20.76 1.94
CA PRO A 171 46.91 20.55 3.06
C PRO A 171 46.17 19.76 4.13
N VAL A 172 46.81 18.70 4.62
CA VAL A 172 46.29 17.95 5.75
C VAL A 172 46.25 18.89 6.96
N GLU A 173 45.06 19.37 7.32
CA GLU A 173 44.88 20.08 8.58
C GLU A 173 45.25 19.11 9.70
N ALA A 174 46.25 19.50 10.49
CA ALA A 174 46.64 18.75 11.68
C ALA A 174 45.41 18.59 12.57
N LYS A 175 45.07 17.34 12.92
CA LYS A 175 43.96 17.02 13.82
C LYS A 175 44.01 17.91 15.05
N ALA A 176 43.02 18.79 15.19
CA ALA A 176 42.74 19.44 16.46
C ALA A 176 42.52 18.35 17.54
N ALA A 177 43.16 18.52 18.69
CA ALA A 177 43.02 17.59 19.82
C ALA A 177 41.54 17.44 20.22
N PRO A 178 41.11 16.25 20.66
CA PRO A 178 39.72 16.01 21.04
C PRO A 178 39.31 16.94 22.20
N VAL A 179 38.26 17.72 21.98
CA VAL A 179 37.60 18.47 23.04
C VAL A 179 36.93 17.46 23.98
N PRO A 180 37.23 17.45 25.29
CA PRO A 180 36.57 16.54 26.21
C PRO A 180 35.11 16.94 26.38
N VAL A 181 34.21 16.18 25.76
CA VAL A 181 32.77 16.27 26.01
C VAL A 181 32.51 15.71 27.41
N CYS A 182 32.37 16.61 28.38
CA CYS A 182 31.97 16.24 29.74
C CYS A 182 30.47 15.97 29.78
N ARG A 183 30.06 14.88 30.41
CA ARG A 183 28.65 14.53 30.65
C ARG A 183 28.18 15.38 31.84
N HIS A 184 27.50 16.48 31.58
CA HIS A 184 27.15 17.44 32.62
C HIS A 184 26.21 16.83 33.66
N HIS A 185 26.71 16.63 34.89
CA HIS A 185 25.90 16.49 36.09
C HIS A 185 25.78 17.88 36.74
N GLY A 186 24.64 18.19 37.36
CA GLY A 186 24.31 19.52 37.92
C GLY A 186 25.23 20.08 39.02
N SER A 187 26.38 19.43 39.28
CA SER A 187 27.41 19.90 40.19
C SER A 187 28.54 20.69 39.50
N CYS A 188 28.67 20.64 38.17
CA CYS A 188 29.78 21.29 37.46
C CYS A 188 29.62 22.84 37.35
N GLU A 189 30.70 23.58 37.59
CA GLU A 189 30.70 25.04 37.77
C GLU A 189 30.21 25.84 36.55
N HIS A 190 30.51 25.41 35.33
CA HIS A 190 29.99 26.03 34.11
C HIS A 190 28.46 25.97 33.96
N VAL A 191 27.80 24.96 34.55
CA VAL A 191 26.32 24.87 34.58
C VAL A 191 25.75 25.79 35.65
N LYS A 192 26.44 25.93 36.79
CA LYS A 192 26.05 26.89 37.85
C LYS A 192 26.17 28.34 37.39
N ALA A 193 27.20 28.66 36.59
CA ALA A 193 27.38 29.98 36.00
C ALA A 193 26.30 30.34 34.97
N ALA A 194 25.76 29.36 34.23
CA ALA A 194 24.72 29.58 33.22
C ALA A 194 23.30 29.74 33.81
N LEU A 195 23.06 29.29 35.04
CA LEU A 195 21.76 29.39 35.72
C LEU A 195 21.62 30.62 36.63
N ALA A 196 22.71 31.37 36.84
CA ALA A 196 22.74 32.54 37.72
C ALA A 196 22.65 33.90 36.97
N GLY A 197 22.40 33.88 35.66
CA GLY A 197 22.08 35.06 34.85
C GLY A 197 20.64 35.02 34.37
#